data_AF-A0A124G2M7-F1
#
_entry.id   AF-A0A124G2M7-F1
#
_cell.length_a   1.000
_cell.length_b   1.000
_cell.length_c   1.000
_cell.angle_alpha   90.00
_cell.angle_beta   90.00
_cell.angle_gamma   90.00
#
_symmetry.space_group_name_H-M   'P 1'
#
loop_
_entity.id
_entity.type
_entity.pdbx_description
1 polymer ?
#
loop_
_entity_poly.entity_id
_entity_poly.type
_entity_poly.pdbx_seq_one_letter_code
_entity_poly.pdbx_strand_id
1 'polypeptide(L)'
;MTPNYFLTKRFINNYKKLTRKNRELKSQLDNKIEQIIDNPEIGAPKRHDLAGIRGVHIGPFVITYTVIKDTIFFITINHHDAVYGETSAILAQLVELYPRLWDDPQGD
;
A
#
# COMPACT_ATOMS: atom_id res chain seq x y z
N MET A 1 11.42 -17.09 -3.35
CA MET A 1 11.80 -15.79 -3.94
C MET A 1 11.04 -14.74 -3.16
N THR A 2 11.71 -13.86 -2.41
CA THR A 2 10.99 -12.80 -1.68
C THR A 2 10.58 -11.74 -2.71
N PRO A 3 9.29 -11.37 -2.81
CA PRO A 3 8.88 -10.33 -3.73
C PRO A 3 9.55 -9.00 -3.35
N ASN A 4 9.94 -8.24 -4.37
CA ASN A 4 10.49 -6.91 -4.14
C ASN A 4 9.38 -6.00 -3.59
N TYR A 5 9.71 -5.10 -2.67
CA TYR A 5 8.76 -4.12 -2.18
C TYR A 5 9.38 -2.73 -2.03
N PHE A 6 8.54 -1.72 -2.22
CA PHE A 6 8.89 -0.32 -2.03
C PHE A 6 7.94 0.33 -1.03
N LEU A 7 8.50 1.15 -0.15
CA LEU A 7 7.75 1.95 0.80
C LEU A 7 7.78 3.41 0.34
N THR A 8 6.63 4.01 0.10
CA THR A 8 6.61 5.45 -0.20
C THR A 8 7.04 6.26 1.02
N LYS A 9 7.51 7.48 0.79
CA LYS A 9 7.81 8.43 1.87
C LYS A 9 6.60 8.67 2.78
N ARG A 10 5.39 8.70 2.22
CA ARG A 10 4.14 8.87 2.99
C ARG A 10 3.92 7.66 3.90
N PHE A 11 4.05 6.45 3.37
CA PHE A 11 3.91 5.23 4.15
C PHE A 11 4.86 5.23 5.35
N ILE A 12 6.14 5.51 5.13
CA ILE A 12 7.16 5.56 6.19
C ILE A 12 6.80 6.60 7.25
N ASN A 13 6.37 7.80 6.83
CA ASN A 13 6.03 8.87 7.75
C ASN A 13 4.79 8.53 8.59
N ASN A 14 3.72 8.01 7.96
CA ASN A 14 2.50 7.63 8.66
C ASN A 14 2.75 6.45 9.58
N TYR A 15 3.49 5.43 9.13
CA TYR A 15 3.93 4.32 9.97
C TYR A 15 4.65 4.83 11.22
N LYS A 16 5.72 5.63 11.06
CA LYS A 16 6.47 6.19 12.19
C LYS A 16 5.59 7.00 13.13
N LYS A 17 4.67 7.81 12.60
CA LYS A 17 3.76 8.64 13.39
C LYS A 17 2.79 7.78 14.22
N LEU A 18 2.20 6.76 13.61
CA LEU A 18 1.22 5.87 14.23
C LEU A 18 1.87 4.95 15.27
N THR A 19 3.08 4.44 15.00
CA THR A 19 3.77 3.48 15.87
C THR A 19 4.58 4.13 16.98
N ARG A 20 4.87 5.45 16.90
CA ARG A 20 5.74 6.18 17.84
C ARG A 20 5.46 5.91 19.31
N LYS A 21 4.19 5.84 19.70
CA LYS A 21 3.77 5.62 21.10
C LYS A 21 2.89 4.37 21.26
N ASN A 22 2.65 3.62 20.19
CA ASN A 22 1.76 2.47 20.21
C ASN A 22 2.51 1.22 19.72
N ARG A 23 3.05 0.47 20.68
CA ARG A 23 3.83 -0.75 20.41
C ARG A 23 2.95 -1.89 19.90
N GLU A 24 1.71 -1.97 20.34
CA GLU A 24 0.75 -2.99 19.89
C GLU A 24 0.38 -2.77 18.43
N LEU A 25 0.00 -1.54 18.07
CA LEU A 25 -0.28 -1.17 16.69
C LEU A 25 0.94 -1.39 15.79
N LYS A 26 2.15 -1.12 16.29
CA LYS A 26 3.39 -1.42 15.57
C LYS A 26 3.49 -2.90 15.23
N SER A 27 3.33 -3.78 16.21
CA SER A 27 3.41 -5.22 15.97
C SER A 27 2.32 -5.71 15.01
N GLN A 28 1.10 -5.19 15.12
CA GLN A 28 0.02 -5.52 14.19
C GLN A 28 0.32 -5.06 12.75
N LEU A 29 0.89 -3.87 12.59
CA LEU A 29 1.34 -3.34 11.30
C LEU A 29 2.46 -4.19 10.71
N ASP A 30 3.47 -4.52 11.50
CA ASP A 30 4.62 -5.33 11.08
C ASP A 30 4.14 -6.71 10.60
N ASN A 31 3.30 -7.39 11.41
CA ASN A 31 2.73 -8.68 11.04
C ASN A 31 1.90 -8.60 9.74
N LYS A 32 1.14 -7.51 9.53
CA LYS A 32 0.38 -7.35 8.29
C LYS A 32 1.26 -7.04 7.09
N ILE A 33 2.33 -6.28 7.25
CA ILE A 33 3.30 -6.03 6.19
C ILE A 33 3.94 -7.35 5.76
N GLU A 34 4.35 -8.19 6.71
CA GLU A 34 4.89 -9.53 6.42
C GLU A 34 3.86 -10.41 5.69
N GLN A 35 2.60 -10.43 6.14
CA GLN A 35 1.54 -11.18 5.45
C GLN A 35 1.30 -10.67 4.02
N ILE A 36 1.38 -9.36 3.78
CA ILE A 36 1.24 -8.78 2.43
C ILE A 36 2.43 -9.16 1.55
N ILE A 37 3.64 -9.17 2.11
CA ILE A 37 4.85 -9.59 1.40
C ILE A 37 4.77 -11.08 1.04
N ASP A 38 4.28 -11.92 1.96
CA ASP A 38 4.12 -13.36 1.71
C ASP A 38 3.00 -13.66 0.71
N ASN A 39 1.86 -13.00 0.87
CA ASN A 39 0.71 -13.13 -0.01
C ASN A 39 0.04 -11.77 -0.26
N PRO A 40 0.35 -11.08 -1.37
CA PRO A 40 -0.23 -9.78 -1.67
C PRO A 40 -1.72 -9.85 -2.02
N GLU A 41 -2.30 -11.04 -2.21
CA GLU A 41 -3.71 -11.20 -2.52
C GLU A 41 -4.64 -11.04 -1.31
N ILE A 42 -4.09 -11.05 -0.08
CA ILE A 42 -4.90 -10.93 1.16
C ILE A 42 -5.64 -9.60 1.29
N GLY A 43 -5.19 -8.57 0.58
CA GLY A 43 -5.82 -7.25 0.57
C GLY A 43 -7.02 -7.20 -0.35
N ALA A 44 -8.12 -6.68 0.16
CA ALA A 44 -9.35 -6.50 -0.60
C ALA A 44 -9.12 -5.47 -1.72
N PRO A 45 -9.48 -5.77 -2.96
CA PRO A 45 -9.37 -4.82 -4.06
C PRO A 45 -10.33 -3.64 -3.84
N LYS A 46 -9.83 -2.43 -4.05
CA LYS A 46 -10.63 -1.20 -4.06
C LYS A 46 -11.22 -0.98 -5.46
N ARG A 47 -12.32 -0.23 -5.53
CA ARG A 47 -13.10 0.03 -6.76
C ARG A 47 -12.98 1.50 -7.18
N HIS A 48 -13.47 1.82 -8.37
CA HIS A 48 -13.53 3.18 -8.93
C HIS A 48 -12.14 3.83 -9.05
N ASP A 49 -11.95 5.05 -8.54
CA ASP A 49 -10.69 5.81 -8.63
C ASP A 49 -9.49 5.14 -7.94
N LEU A 50 -9.73 4.07 -7.19
CA LEU A 50 -8.71 3.25 -6.52
C LEU A 50 -8.59 1.86 -7.14
N ALA A 51 -9.09 1.66 -8.37
CA ALA A 51 -8.92 0.40 -9.09
C ALA A 51 -7.43 0.05 -9.22
N GLY A 52 -7.08 -1.21 -8.90
CA GLY A 52 -5.69 -1.67 -8.85
C GLY A 52 -4.98 -1.44 -7.51
N ILE A 53 -5.64 -0.81 -6.54
CA ILE A 53 -5.17 -0.73 -5.15
C ILE A 53 -5.84 -1.83 -4.32
N ARG A 54 -5.06 -2.42 -3.42
CA ARG A 54 -5.50 -3.37 -2.40
C ARG A 54 -5.40 -2.73 -1.02
N GLY A 55 -6.32 -3.12 -0.14
CA GLY A 55 -6.40 -2.62 1.23
C GLY A 55 -6.49 -3.73 2.27
N VAL A 56 -5.67 -3.65 3.32
CA VAL A 56 -5.74 -4.54 4.49
C VAL A 56 -6.09 -3.73 5.73
N HIS A 57 -7.13 -4.15 6.44
CA HIS A 57 -7.62 -3.47 7.64
C HIS A 57 -6.87 -3.94 8.91
N ILE A 58 -6.57 -2.99 9.78
CA ILE A 58 -5.92 -3.17 11.09
C ILE A 58 -6.60 -2.22 12.08
N GLY A 59 -7.62 -2.74 12.76
CA GLY A 59 -8.51 -1.92 13.58
C GLY A 59 -9.07 -0.74 12.78
N PRO A 60 -8.87 0.51 13.24
CA PRO A 60 -9.36 1.70 12.54
C PRO A 60 -8.51 2.10 11.32
N PHE A 61 -7.34 1.49 11.13
CA PHE A 61 -6.40 1.83 10.06
C PHE A 61 -6.47 0.86 8.88
N VAL A 62 -6.06 1.33 7.72
CA VAL A 62 -5.97 0.57 6.48
C VAL A 62 -4.59 0.77 5.89
N ILE A 63 -3.88 -0.33 5.62
CA ILE A 63 -2.70 -0.34 4.76
C ILE A 63 -3.20 -0.37 3.31
N THR A 64 -2.80 0.60 2.50
CA THR A 64 -3.05 0.59 1.06
C THR A 64 -1.76 0.30 0.30
N TYR A 65 -1.86 -0.59 -0.69
CA TYR A 65 -0.74 -0.97 -1.54
C TYR A 65 -1.24 -1.36 -2.93
N THR A 66 -0.33 -1.43 -3.87
CA THR A 66 -0.59 -1.95 -5.22
C THR A 66 0.51 -2.93 -5.59
N VAL A 67 0.20 -3.84 -6.50
CA VAL A 67 1.11 -4.87 -6.97
C VAL A 67 1.29 -4.64 -8.46
N ILE A 68 2.54 -4.47 -8.88
CA ILE A 68 2.89 -4.23 -10.27
C ILE A 68 3.95 -5.25 -10.64
N LYS A 69 3.65 -6.10 -11.62
CA LYS A 69 4.46 -7.28 -11.94
C LYS A 69 4.67 -8.10 -10.66
N ASP A 70 5.92 -8.26 -10.21
CA ASP A 70 6.28 -8.99 -8.98
C ASP A 70 6.71 -8.08 -7.83
N THR A 71 6.31 -6.79 -7.88
CA THR A 71 6.74 -5.78 -6.92
C THR A 71 5.56 -5.16 -6.18
N ILE A 72 5.67 -5.09 -4.85
CA ILE A 72 4.66 -4.52 -3.96
C ILE A 72 5.00 -3.06 -3.64
N PHE A 73 4.09 -2.14 -3.92
CA PHE A 73 4.23 -0.72 -3.59
C PHE A 73 3.30 -0.36 -2.45
N PHE A 74 3.87 -0.17 -1.26
CA PHE A 74 3.12 0.28 -0.08
C PHE A 74 2.89 1.80 -0.16
N ILE A 75 1.64 2.19 -0.39
CA ILE A 75 1.24 3.56 -0.71
C ILE A 75 1.14 4.40 0.57
N THR A 76 0.28 4.01 1.52
CA THR A 76 0.11 4.74 2.79
C THR A 76 -0.61 3.88 3.85
N ILE A 77 -0.64 4.38 5.08
CA ILE A 77 -1.46 3.85 6.19
C ILE A 77 -2.35 4.99 6.64
N ASN A 78 -3.67 4.81 6.56
CA ASN A 78 -4.64 5.86 6.92
C ASN A 78 -5.83 5.30 7.70
N HIS A 79 -6.52 6.18 8.43
CA HIS A 79 -7.81 5.85 9.04
C HIS A 79 -8.84 5.56 7.95
N HIS A 80 -9.73 4.58 8.13
CA HIS A 80 -10.70 4.17 7.12
C HIS A 80 -11.60 5.32 6.60
N ASP A 81 -11.87 6.34 7.42
CA ASP A 81 -12.59 7.57 7.01
C ASP A 81 -11.81 8.48 6.05
N ALA A 82 -10.47 8.42 6.05
CA ALA A 82 -9.60 9.36 5.34
C ALA A 82 -8.95 8.76 4.07
N VAL A 83 -9.27 7.52 3.72
CA VAL A 83 -8.50 6.73 2.73
C VAL A 83 -8.58 7.30 1.31
N TYR A 84 -9.68 7.96 0.94
CA TYR A 84 -9.97 8.22 -0.48
C TYR A 84 -9.10 9.32 -1.12
N GLY A 85 -8.95 10.49 -0.48
CA GLY A 85 -8.28 11.63 -1.12
C GLY A 85 -6.75 11.49 -1.23
N GLU A 86 -6.10 11.04 -0.17
CA GLU A 86 -4.63 10.98 -0.13
C GLU A 86 -4.07 9.84 -0.99
N THR A 87 -4.77 8.71 -1.05
CA THR A 87 -4.31 7.53 -1.79
C THR A 87 -4.30 7.80 -3.31
N SER A 88 -5.34 8.45 -3.84
CA SER A 88 -5.42 8.76 -5.27
C SER A 88 -4.33 9.73 -5.74
N ALA A 89 -3.99 10.74 -4.92
CA ALA A 89 -2.94 11.70 -5.27
C ALA A 89 -1.55 11.04 -5.33
N ILE A 90 -1.25 10.13 -4.40
CA ILE A 90 0.02 9.40 -4.40
C ILE A 90 0.07 8.42 -5.57
N LEU A 91 -1.06 7.77 -5.90
CA LEU A 91 -1.14 6.90 -7.08
C LEU A 91 -0.86 7.68 -8.36
N ALA A 92 -1.51 8.83 -8.55
CA ALA A 92 -1.28 9.69 -9.72
C ALA A 92 0.20 10.10 -9.84
N GLN A 93 0.82 10.49 -8.73
CA GLN A 93 2.24 10.83 -8.69
C GLN A 93 3.14 9.63 -9.06
N LEU A 94 2.82 8.41 -8.61
CA LEU A 94 3.59 7.21 -8.94
C LEU A 94 3.47 6.86 -10.42
N VAL A 95 2.27 7.00 -11.01
CA VAL A 95 2.05 6.80 -12.44
C VAL A 95 2.82 7.83 -13.26
N GLU A 96 2.86 9.09 -12.84
CA GLU A 96 3.62 10.14 -13.51
C GLU A 96 5.14 9.95 -13.41
N LEU A 97 5.66 9.54 -12.24
CA LEU A 97 7.09 9.36 -12.01
C LEU A 97 7.63 8.07 -12.63
N TYR A 98 6.80 7.03 -12.69
CA TYR A 98 7.18 5.70 -13.17
C TYR A 98 6.19 5.18 -14.21
N PRO A 99 5.96 5.89 -15.33
CA PRO A 99 4.95 5.52 -16.31
C PRO A 99 5.21 4.12 -16.87
N ARG A 100 6.48 3.72 -17.05
CA ARG A 100 6.89 2.39 -17.52
C ARG A 100 6.44 1.23 -16.62
N LEU A 101 6.04 1.49 -15.37
CA LEU A 101 5.48 0.46 -14.50
C LEU A 101 4.00 0.17 -14.84
N TRP A 102 3.29 1.13 -15.41
CA TRP A 102 1.89 1.03 -15.81
C TRP A 102 1.68 0.85 -17.33
N ASP A 103 2.60 1.38 -18.13
CA ASP A 103 2.58 1.41 -19.59
C ASP A 103 3.38 0.25 -20.22
N ASP A 104 3.55 -0.87 -19.52
CA ASP A 104 4.26 -2.03 -20.07
C ASP A 104 3.27 -2.96 -20.79
N PRO A 105 3.19 -2.95 -22.14
CA PRO A 105 2.47 -3.96 -22.91
C PRO A 105 3.30 -5.26 -22.94
N GLN A 106 3.41 -5.91 -21.79
CA GLN A 106 3.81 -7.33 -21.73
C GLN A 106 2.64 -8.11 -21.13
N GLY A 107 1.51 -8.02 -21.84
CA GLY A 107 0.51 -9.05 -21.93
C GLY A 107 0.32 -9.30 -23.44
N ASP A 108 0.93 -10.39 -23.90
CA ASP A 108 1.14 -10.86 -25.29
C ASP A 108 2.17 -10.13 -26.16
#